data_AF-A0A3N5MJL2-F1
#
_entry.id   AF-A0A3N5MJL2-F1
#
_cell.length_a   1.000
_cell.length_b   1.000
_cell.length_c   1.000
_cell.angle_alpha   90.00
_cell.angle_beta   90.00
_cell.angle_gamma   90.00
#
_symmetry.space_group_name_H-M   'P 1'
#
loop_
_entity.id
_entity.type
_entity.pdbx_description
1 polymer ?
#
loop_
_entity_poly.entity_id
_entity_poly.type
_entity_poly.pdbx_seq_one_letter_code
_entity_poly.pdbx_strand_id
1 'polypeptide(L)'
;MIRKNQYYDSVFLMRVAKTLSEEPGVRECAVLMGTDANKERLAEIGIQAPDLMTATPNDLVIAILADDASLIERLLSEMDARLTSGSKDDKASVYTSVEAAAGAYPRSNLVVISVPGPYAAREARKALEQGKHVFLFSDNVSLEQEVELKQMARANRLLVMGPDCGTSLLGGVGIGFANRVRSGPVGVVGASGTGIQEYTS
;
A
#
# COMPACT_ATOMS: atom_id res chain seq x y z
N MET A 1 -0.02 -19.79 5.89
CA MET A 1 -1.48 -19.91 5.66
C MET A 1 -1.87 -19.11 4.42
N ILE A 2 -2.80 -19.60 3.61
CA ILE A 2 -3.31 -18.90 2.41
C ILE A 2 -4.83 -18.76 2.53
N ARG A 3 -5.35 -17.56 2.30
CA ARG A 3 -6.78 -17.27 2.29
C ARG A 3 -7.23 -16.87 0.89
N LYS A 4 -8.18 -17.64 0.35
CA LYS A 4 -8.65 -17.47 -1.02
C LYS A 4 -9.54 -16.24 -1.17
N ASN A 5 -9.37 -15.50 -2.26
CA ASN A 5 -10.21 -14.37 -2.67
C ASN A 5 -10.38 -13.28 -1.59
N GLN A 6 -9.35 -13.02 -0.80
CA GLN A 6 -9.32 -11.93 0.17
C GLN A 6 -8.30 -10.89 -0.26
N TYR A 7 -8.77 -9.91 -1.03
CA TYR A 7 -7.92 -8.81 -1.50
C TYR A 7 -7.89 -7.68 -0.48
N TYR A 8 -6.69 -7.25 -0.12
CA TYR A 8 -6.42 -6.09 0.72
C TYR A 8 -5.36 -5.21 0.04
N ASP A 9 -5.38 -3.91 0.31
CA ASP A 9 -4.33 -3.03 -0.19
C ASP A 9 -3.00 -3.29 0.53
N SER A 10 -1.89 -3.12 -0.18
CA SER A 10 -0.55 -3.42 0.34
C SER A 10 -0.18 -2.59 1.57
N VAL A 11 -0.70 -1.35 1.72
CA VAL A 11 -0.37 -0.48 2.86
C VAL A 11 -1.01 -1.01 4.13
N PHE A 12 -2.28 -1.43 4.05
CA PHE A 12 -2.95 -2.11 5.14
C PHE A 12 -2.22 -3.39 5.55
N LEU A 13 -1.85 -4.24 4.58
CA LEU A 13 -1.12 -5.47 4.86
C LEU A 13 0.27 -5.21 5.50
N MET A 14 1.00 -4.20 5.03
CA MET A 14 2.30 -3.83 5.60
C MET A 14 2.20 -3.28 7.02
N ARG A 15 1.14 -2.54 7.36
CA ARG A 15 0.88 -2.11 8.75
C ARG A 15 0.61 -3.29 9.67
N VAL A 16 -0.17 -4.27 9.19
CA VAL A 16 -0.44 -5.50 9.92
C VAL A 16 0.86 -6.30 10.11
N ALA A 17 1.62 -6.54 9.04
CA ALA A 17 2.88 -7.27 9.09
C ALA A 17 3.89 -6.62 10.05
N LYS A 18 4.06 -5.29 9.99
CA LYS A 18 4.96 -4.55 10.88
C LYS A 18 4.61 -4.76 12.36
N THR A 19 3.32 -4.69 12.69
CA THR A 19 2.93 -4.87 14.10
C THR A 19 3.19 -6.29 14.57
N LEU A 20 2.91 -7.29 13.73
CA LEU A 20 3.15 -8.70 14.07
C LEU A 20 4.65 -9.00 14.20
N SER A 21 5.50 -8.37 13.39
CA SER A 21 6.96 -8.53 13.49
C SER A 21 7.58 -7.92 14.76
N GLU A 22 6.88 -7.01 15.43
CA GLU A 22 7.35 -6.38 16.68
C GLU A 22 7.04 -7.24 17.93
N GLU A 23 6.28 -8.33 17.79
CA GLU A 23 5.93 -9.22 18.90
C GLU A 23 7.12 -10.09 19.35
N PRO A 24 7.42 -10.16 20.66
CA PRO A 24 8.51 -10.99 21.17
C PRO A 24 8.34 -12.46 20.79
N GLY A 25 9.39 -13.06 20.23
CA GLY A 25 9.41 -14.46 19.80
C GLY A 25 9.00 -14.69 18.33
N VAL A 26 8.66 -13.62 17.60
CA VAL A 26 8.53 -13.65 16.13
C VAL A 26 9.91 -13.44 15.51
N ARG A 27 10.33 -14.38 14.66
CA ARG A 27 11.58 -14.29 13.89
C ARG A 27 11.37 -13.60 12.55
N GLU A 28 10.33 -14.02 11.84
CA GLU A 28 9.97 -13.49 10.52
C GLU A 28 8.44 -13.42 10.39
N CYS A 29 7.93 -12.34 9.81
CA CYS A 29 6.51 -12.20 9.52
C CYS A 29 6.29 -11.50 8.18
N ALA A 30 5.44 -12.10 7.34
CA ALA A 30 5.06 -11.56 6.06
C ALA A 30 3.55 -11.71 5.84
N VAL A 31 2.90 -10.60 5.48
CA VAL A 31 1.49 -10.55 5.11
C VAL A 31 1.39 -9.84 3.76
N LEU A 32 1.01 -10.57 2.72
CA LEU A 32 1.15 -10.12 1.33
C LEU A 32 0.16 -10.82 0.40
N MET A 33 -0.11 -10.23 -0.76
CA MET A 33 -0.92 -10.86 -1.81
C MET A 33 -0.09 -11.91 -2.55
N GLY A 34 -0.72 -13.00 -3.01
CA GLY A 34 -0.10 -14.12 -3.73
C GLY A 34 0.37 -13.82 -5.15
N THR A 35 0.98 -12.66 -5.40
CA THR A 35 1.63 -12.32 -6.67
C THR A 35 2.96 -13.05 -6.80
N ASP A 36 3.45 -13.24 -8.03
CA ASP A 36 4.70 -13.97 -8.27
C ASP A 36 5.91 -13.26 -7.65
N ALA A 37 5.99 -11.93 -7.76
CA ALA A 37 7.02 -11.14 -7.09
C ALA A 37 7.01 -11.30 -5.55
N ASN A 38 5.84 -11.47 -4.94
CA ASN A 38 5.75 -11.68 -3.49
C ASN A 38 6.10 -13.12 -3.09
N LYS A 39 5.82 -14.11 -3.94
CA LYS A 39 6.25 -15.50 -3.74
C LYS A 39 7.77 -15.61 -3.80
N GLU A 40 8.41 -14.90 -4.72
CA GLU A 40 9.87 -14.82 -4.82
C GLU A 40 10.48 -14.23 -3.53
N ARG A 41 9.94 -13.12 -3.02
CA ARG A 41 10.35 -12.55 -1.73
C ARG A 41 10.20 -13.51 -0.56
N LEU A 42 9.12 -14.28 -0.52
CA LEU A 42 8.93 -15.31 0.52
C LEU A 42 9.99 -16.41 0.43
N ALA A 43 10.39 -16.81 -0.79
CA ALA A 43 11.44 -17.79 -0.99
C ALA A 43 12.81 -17.29 -0.52
N GLU A 44 13.12 -16.00 -0.70
CA GLU A 44 14.37 -15.39 -0.23
C GLU A 44 14.52 -15.44 1.29
N ILE A 45 13.42 -15.29 2.04
CA ILE A 45 13.39 -15.40 3.51
C ILE A 45 13.19 -16.85 4.00
N GLY A 46 13.35 -17.84 3.12
CA GLY A 46 13.30 -19.27 3.46
C GLY A 46 11.89 -19.83 3.67
N ILE A 47 10.85 -19.10 3.29
CA ILE A 47 9.46 -19.53 3.43
C ILE A 47 8.98 -20.15 2.12
N GLN A 48 9.00 -21.47 2.07
CA GLN A 48 8.51 -22.26 0.93
C GLN A 48 7.46 -23.26 1.40
N ALA A 49 6.33 -23.30 0.70
CA ALA A 49 5.24 -24.22 0.96
C ALA A 49 4.60 -24.62 -0.39
N PRO A 50 4.22 -25.90 -0.59
CA PRO A 50 3.58 -26.33 -1.83
C PRO A 50 2.36 -25.48 -2.20
N ASP A 51 1.59 -25.08 -1.20
CA ASP A 51 0.35 -24.32 -1.38
C ASP A 51 0.62 -22.90 -1.95
N LEU A 52 1.81 -22.31 -1.71
CA LEU A 52 2.19 -20.98 -2.23
C LEU A 52 2.27 -20.95 -3.75
N MET A 53 2.61 -22.08 -4.38
CA MET A 53 2.69 -22.19 -5.84
C MET A 53 1.32 -21.99 -6.49
N THR A 54 0.24 -22.33 -5.78
CA THR A 54 -1.15 -22.19 -6.26
C THR A 54 -1.82 -20.88 -5.83
N ALA A 55 -1.12 -20.03 -5.08
CA ALA A 55 -1.64 -18.73 -4.70
C ALA A 55 -1.75 -17.81 -5.92
N THR A 56 -2.85 -17.07 -5.99
CA THR A 56 -3.08 -16.08 -7.03
C THR A 56 -2.92 -14.66 -6.48
N PRO A 57 -2.82 -13.63 -7.33
CA PRO A 57 -2.83 -12.22 -6.89
C PRO A 57 -4.05 -11.80 -6.04
N ASN A 58 -5.13 -12.59 -6.03
CA ASN A 58 -6.34 -12.35 -5.23
C ASN A 58 -6.34 -13.08 -3.87
N ASP A 59 -5.30 -13.87 -3.60
CA ASP A 59 -5.19 -14.66 -2.37
C ASP A 59 -4.28 -13.93 -1.36
N LEU A 60 -4.74 -13.85 -0.12
CA LEU A 60 -3.94 -13.33 0.98
C LEU A 60 -3.02 -14.45 1.49
N VAL A 61 -1.73 -14.16 1.56
CA VAL A 61 -0.70 -15.05 2.08
C VAL A 61 -0.18 -14.49 3.40
N ILE A 62 -0.20 -15.34 4.43
CA ILE A 62 0.28 -15.03 5.77
C ILE A 62 1.35 -16.06 6.14
N ALA A 63 2.55 -15.57 6.42
CA ALA A 63 3.67 -16.37 6.85
C ALA A 63 4.23 -15.80 8.16
N ILE A 64 4.33 -16.65 9.18
CA ILE A 64 4.84 -16.31 10.51
C ILE A 64 5.81 -17.41 10.90
N LEU A 65 7.06 -17.03 11.20
CA LEU A 65 8.06 -17.88 11.82
C LEU A 65 8.25 -17.41 13.26
N ALA A 66 7.96 -18.27 14.22
CA ALA A 66 8.06 -17.95 15.64
C ALA A 66 8.63 -19.14 16.41
N ASP A 67 9.15 -18.85 17.61
CA ASP A 67 9.75 -19.86 18.50
C ASP A 67 8.72 -20.79 19.15
N ASP A 68 7.46 -20.36 19.22
CA ASP A 68 6.38 -21.06 19.90
C ASP A 68 5.13 -21.18 19.01
N ALA A 69 4.56 -22.37 18.93
CA ALA A 69 3.30 -22.64 18.23
C ALA A 69 2.11 -21.90 18.86
N SER A 70 2.11 -21.72 20.19
CA SER A 70 1.03 -20.99 20.90
C SER A 70 1.02 -19.50 20.53
N LEU A 71 2.21 -18.94 20.26
CA LEU A 71 2.36 -17.59 19.76
C LEU A 71 1.78 -17.45 18.34
N ILE A 72 1.98 -18.44 17.47
CA ILE A 72 1.42 -18.43 16.12
C ILE A 72 -0.12 -18.36 16.16
N GLU A 73 -0.76 -19.20 16.97
CA GLU A 73 -2.23 -19.20 17.10
C GLU A 73 -2.77 -17.86 17.62
N ARG A 74 -2.11 -17.28 18.63
CA ARG A 74 -2.45 -15.96 19.17
C ARG A 74 -2.35 -14.88 18.10
N LEU A 75 -1.23 -14.83 17.37
CA LEU A 75 -0.99 -13.83 16.32
C LEU A 75 -1.98 -13.96 15.16
N LEU A 76 -2.35 -15.19 14.79
CA LEU A 76 -3.40 -15.44 13.78
C LEU A 76 -4.76 -14.91 14.25
N SER A 77 -5.11 -15.12 15.52
CA SER A 77 -6.36 -14.61 16.09
C SER A 77 -6.37 -13.07 16.19
N GLU A 78 -5.28 -12.45 16.63
CA GLU A 78 -5.12 -11.00 16.67
C GLU A 78 -5.18 -10.38 15.27
N MET A 79 -4.56 -11.03 14.30
CA MET A 79 -4.65 -10.64 12.89
C MET A 79 -6.09 -10.74 12.40
N ASP A 80 -6.84 -11.79 12.73
CA ASP A 80 -8.26 -11.91 12.36
C ASP A 80 -9.11 -10.79 12.94
N ALA A 81 -8.87 -10.45 14.21
CA ALA A 81 -9.50 -9.31 14.83
C ALA A 81 -9.15 -8.00 14.10
N ARG A 82 -7.91 -7.83 13.63
CA ARG A 82 -7.47 -6.61 12.90
C ARG A 82 -7.98 -6.54 11.45
N LEU A 83 -7.99 -7.67 10.75
CA LEU A 83 -8.58 -7.79 9.41
C LEU A 83 -10.08 -7.51 9.45
N THR A 84 -10.75 -7.87 10.56
CA THR A 84 -12.18 -7.58 10.79
C THR A 84 -12.46 -6.24 11.48
N SER A 85 -11.52 -5.64 12.21
CA SER A 85 -11.66 -4.34 12.86
C SER A 85 -11.22 -3.18 11.99
N GLY A 86 -10.38 -3.41 10.97
CA GLY A 86 -10.05 -2.43 9.93
C GLY A 86 -11.25 -1.93 9.12
N SER A 87 -12.45 -2.44 9.41
CA SER A 87 -13.73 -2.01 8.85
C SER A 87 -14.65 -1.28 9.85
N LYS A 88 -14.21 -0.98 11.08
CA LYS A 88 -15.07 -0.41 12.14
C LYS A 88 -14.84 1.06 12.55
N ASP A 89 -13.70 1.67 12.25
CA ASP A 89 -13.48 3.10 12.56
C ASP A 89 -13.78 3.97 11.34
N ASP A 90 -14.93 4.65 11.41
CA ASP A 90 -15.66 5.34 10.33
C ASP A 90 -15.97 4.44 9.13
N LYS A 91 -17.25 4.32 8.76
CA LYS A 91 -17.63 3.64 7.51
C LYS A 91 -17.04 4.43 6.33
N ALA A 92 -15.80 4.12 5.97
CA ALA A 92 -15.21 4.54 4.71
C ALA A 92 -16.18 4.08 3.63
N SER A 93 -16.80 5.06 2.96
CA SER A 93 -17.72 4.80 1.88
C SER A 93 -16.95 4.02 0.80
N VAL A 94 -17.33 2.76 0.58
CA VAL A 94 -16.70 1.92 -0.42
C VAL A 94 -17.37 2.20 -1.77
N TYR A 95 -16.55 2.50 -2.78
CA TYR A 95 -16.99 2.68 -4.15
C TYR A 95 -16.28 1.68 -5.07
N THR A 96 -16.93 1.35 -6.17
CA THR A 96 -16.39 0.42 -7.18
C THR A 96 -15.55 1.13 -8.25
N SER A 97 -15.51 2.46 -8.26
CA SER A 97 -14.71 3.24 -9.21
C SER A 97 -14.26 4.59 -8.64
N VAL A 98 -13.18 5.13 -9.22
CA VAL A 98 -12.63 6.45 -8.87
C VAL A 98 -13.64 7.57 -9.17
N GLU A 99 -14.36 7.46 -10.28
CA GLU A 99 -15.36 8.43 -10.72
C GLU A 99 -16.55 8.49 -9.75
N ALA A 100 -17.02 7.33 -9.28
CA ALA A 100 -18.09 7.26 -8.29
C ALA A 100 -17.68 7.91 -6.96
N ALA A 101 -16.45 7.62 -6.50
CA ALA A 101 -15.89 8.25 -5.31
C ALA A 101 -15.70 9.77 -5.49
N ALA A 102 -15.18 10.20 -6.64
CA ALA A 102 -14.98 11.62 -6.97
C ALA A 102 -16.30 12.39 -7.03
N GLY A 103 -17.37 11.77 -7.56
CA GLY A 103 -18.71 12.34 -7.58
C GLY A 103 -19.31 12.50 -6.18
N ALA A 104 -19.09 11.53 -5.29
CA ALA A 104 -19.54 11.62 -3.90
C ALA A 104 -18.74 12.64 -3.07
N TYR A 105 -17.45 12.81 -3.39
CA TYR A 105 -16.54 13.72 -2.69
C TYR A 105 -15.92 14.75 -3.64
N PRO A 106 -16.71 15.71 -4.15
CA PRO A 106 -16.25 16.66 -5.18
C PRO A 106 -15.12 17.57 -4.69
N ARG A 107 -15.05 17.85 -3.38
CA ARG A 107 -14.00 18.67 -2.76
C ARG A 107 -12.68 17.93 -2.51
N SER A 108 -12.64 16.60 -2.67
CA SER A 108 -11.37 15.86 -2.61
C SER A 108 -10.42 16.41 -3.68
N ASN A 109 -9.12 16.43 -3.38
CA ASN A 109 -8.11 16.98 -4.31
C ASN A 109 -6.98 16.00 -4.61
N LEU A 110 -6.92 14.85 -3.93
CA LEU A 110 -5.87 13.85 -4.06
C LEU A 110 -6.46 12.44 -4.09
N VAL A 111 -5.95 11.60 -4.99
CA VAL A 111 -6.23 10.17 -5.07
C VAL A 111 -4.96 9.40 -4.76
N VAL A 112 -5.05 8.46 -3.82
CA VAL A 112 -3.96 7.56 -3.41
C VAL A 112 -4.20 6.21 -4.08
N ILE A 113 -3.23 5.75 -4.89
CA ILE A 113 -3.36 4.53 -5.69
C ILE A 113 -2.33 3.51 -5.25
N SER A 114 -2.81 2.35 -4.78
CA SER A 114 -2.03 1.22 -4.27
C SER A 114 -2.50 -0.13 -4.85
N VAL A 115 -3.02 -0.11 -6.08
CA VAL A 115 -3.41 -1.33 -6.83
C VAL A 115 -2.20 -1.99 -7.50
N PRO A 116 -2.28 -3.22 -8.03
CA PRO A 116 -1.16 -3.82 -8.75
C PRO A 116 -0.72 -2.98 -9.97
N GLY A 117 0.60 -2.90 -10.21
CA GLY A 117 1.22 -2.09 -11.26
C GLY A 117 0.54 -2.09 -12.62
N PRO A 118 0.16 -3.26 -13.18
CA PRO A 118 -0.54 -3.35 -14.47
C PRO A 118 -1.85 -2.55 -14.56
N TYR A 119 -2.49 -2.27 -13.42
CA TYR A 119 -3.74 -1.50 -13.35
C TYR A 119 -3.54 -0.06 -12.89
N ALA A 120 -2.38 0.25 -12.29
CA ALA A 120 -2.17 1.51 -11.58
C ALA A 120 -2.22 2.72 -12.52
N ALA A 121 -1.62 2.62 -13.71
CA ALA A 121 -1.67 3.69 -14.71
C ALA A 121 -3.10 4.01 -15.18
N ARG A 122 -3.95 2.98 -15.32
CA ARG A 122 -5.35 3.15 -15.73
C ARG A 122 -6.14 3.92 -14.67
N GLU A 123 -5.99 3.55 -13.40
CA GLU A 123 -6.68 4.25 -12.31
C GLU A 123 -6.13 5.67 -12.09
N ALA A 124 -4.83 5.88 -12.31
CA ALA A 124 -4.21 7.21 -12.27
C ALA A 124 -4.76 8.14 -13.36
N ARG A 125 -4.94 7.63 -14.59
CA ARG A 125 -5.53 8.39 -15.69
C ARG A 125 -6.94 8.85 -15.32
N LYS A 126 -7.79 7.95 -14.82
CA LYS A 126 -9.15 8.30 -14.37
C LYS A 126 -9.13 9.39 -13.29
N ALA A 127 -8.24 9.30 -12.31
CA ALA A 127 -8.11 10.32 -11.27
C ALA A 127 -7.75 11.70 -11.84
N LEU A 128 -6.84 11.75 -12.81
CA LEU A 128 -6.45 12.98 -13.50
C LEU A 128 -7.60 13.56 -14.33
N GLU A 129 -8.38 12.72 -15.02
CA GLU A 129 -9.59 13.12 -15.77
C GLU A 129 -10.66 13.72 -14.85
N GLN A 130 -10.72 13.27 -13.59
CA GLN A 130 -11.58 13.85 -12.55
C GLN A 130 -10.98 15.11 -11.88
N GLY A 131 -9.88 15.64 -12.42
CA GLY A 131 -9.26 16.87 -11.90
C GLY A 131 -8.57 16.70 -10.55
N LYS A 132 -8.10 15.50 -10.21
CA LYS A 132 -7.47 15.20 -8.91
C LYS A 132 -5.96 15.00 -9.05
N HIS A 133 -5.20 15.46 -8.05
CA HIS A 133 -3.79 15.08 -7.92
C HIS A 133 -3.68 13.57 -7.66
N VAL A 134 -2.55 12.96 -8.00
CA VAL A 134 -2.31 11.53 -7.82
C VAL A 134 -1.07 11.30 -6.98
N PHE A 135 -1.22 10.46 -5.96
CA PHE A 135 -0.12 9.78 -5.28
C PHE A 135 -0.14 8.31 -5.71
N LEU A 136 0.87 7.91 -6.49
CA LEU A 136 0.99 6.59 -7.09
C LEU A 136 2.00 5.78 -6.28
N PHE A 137 1.48 5.08 -5.26
CA PHE A 137 2.26 4.18 -4.42
C PHE A 137 2.68 2.93 -5.20
N SER A 138 1.81 2.47 -6.10
CA SER A 138 2.06 1.30 -6.93
C SER A 138 3.37 1.39 -7.70
N ASP A 139 4.16 0.32 -7.61
CA ASP A 139 5.33 0.05 -8.44
C ASP A 139 4.92 -0.79 -9.67
N ASN A 140 5.87 -1.07 -10.58
CA ASN A 140 5.71 -1.86 -11.80
C ASN A 140 4.77 -1.19 -12.83
N VAL A 141 4.94 0.11 -12.99
CA VAL A 141 4.35 0.93 -14.04
C VAL A 141 5.45 1.25 -15.05
N SER A 142 5.16 1.14 -16.35
CA SER A 142 6.19 1.36 -17.37
C SER A 142 6.62 2.83 -17.42
N LEU A 143 7.85 3.10 -17.86
CA LEU A 143 8.36 4.47 -17.99
C LEU A 143 7.50 5.30 -18.96
N GLU A 144 7.01 4.69 -20.03
CA GLU A 144 6.13 5.34 -21.00
C GLU A 144 4.82 5.77 -20.34
N GLN A 145 4.24 4.91 -19.50
CA GLN A 145 3.02 5.22 -18.75
C GLN A 145 3.26 6.32 -17.71
N GLU A 146 4.39 6.29 -16.99
CA GLU A 146 4.77 7.36 -16.07
C GLU A 146 4.87 8.71 -16.80
N VAL A 147 5.58 8.74 -17.94
CA VAL A 147 5.76 9.95 -18.75
C VAL A 147 4.41 10.47 -19.23
N GLU A 148 3.53 9.60 -19.74
CA GLU A 148 2.19 9.95 -20.18
C GLU A 148 1.38 10.59 -19.05
N LEU A 149 1.35 9.97 -17.87
CA LEU A 149 0.62 10.46 -16.70
C LEU A 149 1.14 11.82 -16.23
N LYS A 150 2.46 12.01 -16.18
CA LYS A 150 3.07 13.29 -15.77
C LYS A 150 2.82 14.39 -16.80
N GLN A 151 2.84 14.07 -18.09
CA GLN A 151 2.48 15.02 -19.16
C GLN A 151 1.01 15.42 -19.07
N MET A 152 0.11 14.46 -18.87
CA MET A 152 -1.32 14.70 -18.67
C MET A 152 -1.57 15.57 -17.43
N ALA A 153 -0.91 15.26 -16.31
CA ALA A 153 -1.03 16.05 -15.09
C ALA A 153 -0.56 17.49 -15.33
N ARG A 154 0.59 17.68 -15.99
CA ARG A 154 1.10 19.01 -16.34
C ARG A 154 0.10 19.79 -17.21
N ALA A 155 -0.48 19.16 -18.22
CA ALA A 155 -1.48 19.80 -19.09
C ALA A 155 -2.72 20.26 -18.31
N ASN A 156 -3.12 19.49 -17.29
CA ASN A 156 -4.27 19.78 -16.43
C ASN A 156 -3.91 20.58 -15.16
N ARG A 157 -2.66 21.03 -15.00
CA ARG A 157 -2.16 21.73 -13.79
C ARG A 157 -2.31 20.91 -12.51
N LEU A 158 -2.18 19.60 -12.63
CA LEU A 158 -2.20 18.62 -11.55
C LEU A 158 -0.78 18.11 -11.26
N LEU A 159 -0.66 17.29 -10.23
CA LEU A 159 0.59 16.69 -9.76
C LEU A 159 0.42 15.17 -9.72
N VAL A 160 1.41 14.46 -10.24
CA VAL A 160 1.55 13.00 -10.08
C VAL A 160 2.85 12.74 -9.32
N MET A 161 2.73 12.17 -8.12
CA MET A 161 3.84 11.69 -7.31
C MET A 161 3.96 10.18 -7.53
N GLY A 162 5.06 9.73 -8.13
CA GLY A 162 5.30 8.32 -8.45
C GLY A 162 5.47 8.06 -9.95
N PRO A 163 5.41 6.79 -10.40
CA PRO A 163 5.12 5.57 -9.64
C PRO A 163 6.18 5.24 -8.56
N ASP A 164 5.91 4.21 -7.76
CA ASP A 164 6.77 3.81 -6.64
C ASP A 164 7.04 4.95 -5.62
N CYS A 165 6.04 5.82 -5.42
CA CYS A 165 6.15 6.88 -4.42
C CYS A 165 5.77 6.32 -3.04
N GLY A 166 6.79 6.00 -2.24
CA GLY A 166 6.58 5.42 -0.90
C GLY A 166 6.20 6.42 0.19
N THR A 167 6.56 7.70 0.06
CA THR A 167 6.48 8.68 1.16
C THR A 167 6.08 10.06 0.65
N SER A 168 5.07 10.67 1.30
CA SER A 168 4.77 12.10 1.17
C SER A 168 4.16 12.67 2.45
N LEU A 169 4.35 13.97 2.67
CA LEU A 169 3.82 14.74 3.79
C LEU A 169 3.26 16.05 3.25
N LEU A 170 1.93 16.13 3.12
CA LEU A 170 1.24 17.26 2.51
C LEU A 170 0.32 17.92 3.52
N GLY A 171 0.55 19.18 3.85
CA GLY A 171 -0.31 19.94 4.78
C GLY A 171 -0.40 19.32 6.18
N GLY A 172 0.65 18.61 6.63
CA GLY A 172 0.66 17.87 7.89
C GLY A 172 0.04 16.47 7.82
N VAL A 173 -0.45 16.04 6.65
CA VAL A 173 -0.98 14.69 6.43
C VAL A 173 0.12 13.81 5.84
N GLY A 174 0.45 12.72 6.53
CA GLY A 174 1.34 11.68 6.02
C GLY A 174 0.62 10.75 5.05
N ILE A 175 1.26 10.45 3.91
CA ILE A 175 0.72 9.62 2.84
C ILE A 175 1.77 8.57 2.48
N GLY A 176 1.35 7.30 2.40
CA GLY A 176 2.26 6.16 2.33
C GLY A 176 2.97 5.94 3.67
N PHE A 177 4.28 5.71 3.63
CA PHE A 177 5.12 5.61 4.82
C PHE A 177 5.62 6.99 5.22
N ALA A 178 5.05 7.59 6.27
CA ALA A 178 5.42 8.91 6.74
C ALA A 178 5.70 8.94 8.25
N ASN A 179 6.63 9.79 8.66
CA ASN A 179 6.92 10.08 10.06
C ASN A 179 6.06 11.25 10.55
N ARG A 180 5.86 11.34 11.86
CA ARG A 180 5.29 12.55 12.46
C ARG A 180 6.40 13.58 12.60
N VAL A 181 6.27 14.69 11.87
CA VAL A 181 7.28 15.74 11.79
C VAL A 181 6.76 17.04 12.42
N ARG A 182 7.66 17.86 12.94
CA ARG A 182 7.29 19.18 13.48
C ARG A 182 7.01 20.15 12.32
N SER A 183 5.91 20.90 12.40
CA SER A 183 5.63 21.95 11.42
C SER A 183 6.69 23.06 11.47
N GLY A 184 7.07 23.57 10.31
CA GLY A 184 8.11 24.59 10.18
C GLY A 184 8.18 25.17 8.76
N PRO A 185 9.12 26.10 8.52
CA PRO A 185 9.21 26.84 7.26
C PRO A 185 9.90 26.07 6.13
N VAL A 186 10.33 24.82 6.35
CA VAL A 186 11.15 24.03 5.42
C VAL A 186 10.24 23.14 4.57
N GLY A 187 10.32 23.27 3.25
CA GLY A 187 9.71 22.34 2.30
C GLY A 187 10.74 21.32 1.80
N VAL A 188 10.31 20.06 1.67
CA VAL A 188 11.17 18.94 1.26
C VAL A 188 10.59 18.31 0.00
N VAL A 189 11.45 18.08 -1.00
CA VAL A 189 11.13 17.33 -2.21
C VAL A 189 12.24 16.32 -2.43
N GLY A 190 11.87 15.08 -2.69
CA GLY A 190 12.83 14.00 -2.93
C GLY A 190 12.24 12.92 -3.81
N ALA A 191 13.12 12.19 -4.50
CA ALA A 191 12.79 11.01 -5.30
C ALA A 191 13.18 9.71 -4.58
N SER A 192 13.25 9.75 -3.24
CA SER A 192 13.57 8.60 -2.38
C SER A 192 12.69 8.65 -1.14
N GLY A 193 11.90 7.61 -0.90
CA GLY A 193 10.99 7.54 0.25
C GLY A 193 11.75 7.51 1.57
N THR A 194 12.66 6.55 1.74
CA THR A 194 13.51 6.42 2.94
C THR A 194 14.42 7.63 3.13
N GLY A 195 14.93 8.22 2.03
CA GLY A 195 15.72 9.45 2.10
C GLY A 195 14.93 10.63 2.68
N ILE A 196 13.65 10.78 2.29
CA ILE A 196 12.77 11.80 2.88
C ILE A 196 12.49 11.48 4.35
N GLN A 197 12.23 10.23 4.69
CA GLN A 197 11.94 9.83 6.08
C GLN A 197 13.10 10.14 7.01
N GLU A 198 14.33 9.81 6.59
CA GLU A 198 15.54 10.09 7.37
C GLU A 198 15.74 11.59 7.54
N TYR A 199 15.65 12.36 6.44
CA TYR A 199 15.83 13.80 6.47
C TYR A 199 14.81 14.52 7.36
N THR A 200 13.59 14.00 7.43
CA THR A 200 12.48 14.64 8.15
C THR A 200 12.25 14.10 9.56
N SER A 201 13.06 13.14 10.00
CA SER A 201 12.95 12.51 11.33
C SER A 201 13.29 13.43 12.50
#